data_AF-A0A3N9UAI8-F1
#
_entry.id   AF-A0A3N9UAI8-F1
#
_cell.length_a   1.000
_cell.length_b   1.000
_cell.length_c   1.000
_cell.angle_alpha   90.00
_cell.angle_beta   90.00
_cell.angle_gamma   90.00
#
_symmetry.space_group_name_H-M   'P 1'
#
loop_
_entity.id
_entity.type
_entity.pdbx_description
1 polymer ?
#
loop_
_entity_poly.entity_id
_entity_poly.type
_entity_poly.pdbx_seq_one_letter_code
_entity_poly.pdbx_strand_id
1 'polypeptide(L)'
;MEINEHLFEKRPLEEINKCYSIPFMLMTNSTKPFIALGRTKEGYYFSTPYFMLKNIVLDESFIEIILLIPVGMDGCVVDYPESFYSLQTTKNSIFVSTKPFSEIQTCSSEFVNRELID
;
A
#
# COMPACT_ATOMS: atom_id res chain seq x y z
N MET A 1 41.04 2.43 0.30
CA MET A 1 39.75 2.34 1.02
C MET A 1 38.83 1.60 0.08
N GLU A 2 38.87 0.27 0.17
CA GLU A 2 38.11 -0.63 -0.70
C GLU A 2 36.65 -0.67 -0.22
N ILE A 3 35.73 -0.44 -1.15
CA ILE A 3 34.30 -0.50 -0.90
C ILE A 3 33.94 -1.98 -0.93
N ASN A 4 33.52 -2.54 0.20
CA ASN A 4 33.08 -3.93 0.31
C ASN A 4 31.78 -4.14 -0.49
N GLU A 5 31.91 -4.60 -1.73
CA GLU A 5 30.80 -5.01 -2.61
C GLU A 5 30.14 -6.36 -2.20
N HIS A 6 30.28 -6.78 -0.95
CA HIS A 6 29.85 -8.11 -0.47
C HIS A 6 28.72 -8.09 0.58
N LEU A 7 28.03 -6.95 0.75
CA LEU A 7 26.90 -6.85 1.70
C LEU A 7 25.51 -6.84 1.08
N PHE A 8 25.40 -6.98 -0.24
CA PHE A 8 24.12 -7.28 -0.90
C PHE A 8 24.05 -8.78 -1.23
N GLU A 9 24.22 -9.62 -0.21
CA GLU A 9 23.82 -11.02 -0.32
C GLU A 9 22.30 -11.07 -0.56
N LYS A 10 21.93 -11.76 -1.64
CA LYS A 10 20.58 -12.03 -2.11
C LYS A 10 19.77 -12.65 -0.98
N ARG A 11 18.99 -11.84 -0.26
CA ARG A 11 17.93 -12.38 0.59
C ARG A 11 16.96 -13.16 -0.31
N PRO A 12 16.51 -14.36 0.07
CA PRO A 12 15.49 -15.08 -0.66
C PRO A 12 14.26 -14.17 -0.85
N LEU A 13 13.68 -14.11 -2.05
CA LEU A 13 12.47 -13.32 -2.33
C LEU A 13 11.34 -13.63 -1.33
N GLU A 14 11.34 -14.85 -0.80
CA GLU A 14 10.42 -15.35 0.21
C GLU A 14 10.55 -14.64 1.58
N GLU A 15 11.73 -14.13 1.93
CA GLU A 15 11.94 -13.34 3.15
C GLU A 15 11.55 -11.87 2.98
N ILE A 16 11.68 -11.31 1.77
CA ILE A 16 11.17 -9.97 1.44
C ILE A 16 9.63 -9.97 1.50
N ASN A 17 8.99 -11.06 1.09
CA ASN A 17 7.54 -11.24 1.14
C ASN A 17 6.97 -11.39 2.57
N LYS A 18 7.82 -11.54 3.59
CA LYS A 18 7.43 -11.56 5.01
C LYS A 18 7.57 -10.19 5.69
N CYS A 19 8.00 -9.17 4.96
CA CYS A 19 7.97 -7.81 5.46
C CYS A 19 6.49 -7.39 5.52
N TYR A 20 5.98 -7.20 6.73
CA TYR A 20 4.70 -6.54 6.99
C TYR A 20 4.64 -5.28 6.15
N SER A 21 4.00 -5.33 4.98
CA SER A 21 4.15 -4.27 4.00
C SER A 21 3.45 -3.02 4.54
N ILE A 22 4.28 -2.06 4.89
CA ILE A 22 3.86 -0.79 5.48
C ILE A 22 2.90 -0.12 4.50
N PRO A 23 1.70 0.30 4.93
CA PRO A 23 0.76 0.98 4.05
C PRO A 23 1.37 2.30 3.58
N PHE A 24 1.12 2.68 2.34
CA PHE A 24 1.67 3.90 1.76
C PHE A 24 0.68 4.59 0.84
N MET A 25 0.93 5.86 0.58
CA MET A 25 0.26 6.66 -0.43
C MET A 25 1.23 6.95 -1.58
N LEU A 26 0.74 6.81 -2.81
CA LEU A 26 1.45 7.26 -3.99
C LEU A 26 1.09 8.71 -4.26
N MET A 27 2.09 9.58 -4.35
CA MET A 27 1.88 11.00 -4.65
C MET A 27 2.15 11.26 -6.13
N THR A 28 1.26 12.03 -6.77
CA THR A 28 1.45 12.50 -8.14
C THR A 28 2.34 13.74 -8.15
N ASN A 29 2.91 14.10 -9.31
CA ASN A 29 3.75 15.30 -9.50
C ASN A 29 3.06 16.62 -9.08
N SER A 30 1.73 16.62 -8.91
CA SER A 30 0.96 17.76 -8.43
C SER A 30 0.70 17.73 -6.92
N THR A 31 1.50 16.98 -6.14
CA THR A 31 1.38 16.78 -4.69
C THR A 31 0.01 16.27 -4.22
N LYS A 32 -0.76 15.67 -5.12
CA LYS A 32 -2.06 15.04 -4.81
C LYS A 32 -1.88 13.53 -4.75
N PRO A 33 -2.56 12.84 -3.82
CA PRO A 33 -2.51 11.40 -3.77
C PRO A 33 -3.16 10.80 -5.02
N PHE A 34 -2.57 9.71 -5.51
CA PHE A 34 -3.17 8.86 -6.52
C PHE A 34 -4.36 8.12 -5.90
N ILE A 35 -5.55 8.31 -6.46
CA ILE A 35 -6.78 7.67 -5.99
C ILE A 35 -7.12 6.50 -6.90
N ALA A 36 -7.20 5.31 -6.33
CA ALA A 36 -7.68 4.11 -7.01
C ALA A 36 -9.13 3.82 -6.65
N LEU A 37 -9.87 3.21 -7.58
CA LEU A 37 -11.23 2.73 -7.36
C LEU A 37 -11.21 1.21 -7.17
N GLY A 38 -11.87 0.73 -6.12
CA GLY A 38 -12.02 -0.68 -5.83
C GLY A 38 -13.48 -1.07 -5.62
N ARG A 39 -13.72 -2.38 -5.45
CA ARG A 39 -15.04 -2.92 -5.12
C ARG A 39 -14.98 -3.78 -3.86
N THR A 40 -15.96 -3.63 -2.97
CA THR A 40 -16.10 -4.44 -1.76
C THR A 40 -16.69 -5.82 -2.10
N LYS A 41 -16.69 -6.75 -1.13
CA LYS A 41 -17.29 -8.09 -1.31
C LYS A 41 -18.80 -8.02 -1.48
N GLU A 42 -19.42 -7.03 -0.85
CA GLU A 42 -20.86 -6.73 -0.86
C GLU A 42 -21.27 -6.00 -2.14
N GLY A 43 -20.32 -5.61 -2.98
CA GLY A 43 -20.55 -5.06 -4.31
C GLY A 43 -20.53 -3.54 -4.38
N TYR A 44 -20.27 -2.83 -3.28
CA TYR A 44 -20.12 -1.38 -3.24
C TYR A 44 -18.78 -0.93 -3.82
N TYR A 45 -18.74 0.30 -4.33
CA TYR A 45 -17.51 0.93 -4.80
C TYR A 45 -16.89 1.76 -3.70
N PHE A 46 -15.56 1.84 -3.68
CA PHE A 46 -14.81 2.73 -2.79
C PHE A 46 -13.65 3.35 -3.56
N SER A 47 -13.21 4.52 -3.09
CA SER A 47 -11.97 5.16 -3.53
C SER A 47 -10.94 5.13 -2.41
N THR A 48 -9.67 4.92 -2.74
CA THR A 48 -8.61 4.91 -1.73
C THR A 48 -7.29 5.49 -2.27
N PRO A 49 -6.58 6.30 -1.46
CA PRO A 49 -5.18 6.63 -1.69
C PRO A 49 -4.21 5.63 -1.03
N TYR A 50 -4.72 4.61 -0.32
CA TYR A 50 -3.91 3.72 0.51
C TYR A 50 -3.62 2.40 -0.17
N PHE A 51 -2.33 2.05 -0.17
CA PHE A 51 -1.82 0.88 -0.84
C PHE A 51 -0.92 0.08 0.07
N MET A 52 -0.79 -1.21 -0.24
CA MET A 52 0.17 -2.10 0.37
C MET A 52 0.92 -2.86 -0.72
N LEU A 53 2.24 -2.97 -0.59
CA LEU A 53 3.04 -3.72 -1.56
C LEU A 53 2.70 -5.21 -1.44
N LYS A 54 2.34 -5.82 -2.57
CA LYS A 54 2.08 -7.26 -2.65
C LYS A 54 3.22 -8.01 -3.30
N ASN A 55 3.73 -7.50 -4.42
CA ASN A 55 4.82 -8.14 -5.16
C ASN A 55 5.63 -7.13 -5.98
N ILE A 56 6.90 -7.43 -6.22
CA ILE A 56 7.78 -6.68 -7.11
C ILE A 56 8.05 -7.55 -8.35
N VAL A 57 7.64 -7.07 -9.52
CA VAL A 57 7.91 -7.75 -10.80
C VAL A 57 9.17 -7.16 -11.40
N LEU A 58 10.31 -7.75 -11.04
CA LEU A 58 11.65 -7.22 -11.32
C LEU A 58 11.96 -7.08 -12.82
N ASP A 59 11.42 -7.96 -13.65
CA ASP A 59 11.72 -7.99 -15.08
C ASP A 59 11.02 -6.89 -15.88
N GLU A 60 10.00 -6.25 -15.31
CA GLU A 60 9.13 -5.32 -16.06
C GLU A 60 9.02 -3.91 -15.43
N SER A 61 9.73 -3.62 -14.33
CA SER A 61 9.61 -2.33 -13.61
C SER A 61 8.17 -2.03 -13.15
N PHE A 62 7.43 -3.07 -12.78
CA PHE A 62 6.09 -2.95 -12.19
C PHE A 62 6.10 -3.48 -10.76
N ILE A 63 5.23 -2.90 -9.96
CA ILE A 63 4.86 -3.41 -8.64
C ILE A 63 3.38 -3.78 -8.66
N GLU A 64 3.04 -4.90 -8.03
CA GLU A 64 1.67 -5.22 -7.69
C GLU A 64 1.38 -4.65 -6.30
N ILE A 65 0.35 -3.81 -6.22
CA ILE A 65 -0.07 -3.19 -4.96
C ILE A 65 -1.53 -3.53 -4.68
N ILE A 66 -1.84 -3.82 -3.42
CA ILE A 66 -3.20 -4.05 -2.93
C ILE A 66 -3.81 -2.71 -2.54
N LEU A 67 -5.08 -2.52 -2.87
CA LEU A 67 -5.88 -1.39 -2.38
C LEU A 67 -6.32 -1.67 -0.94
N LEU A 68 -6.08 -0.74 -0.04
CA LEU A 68 -6.58 -0.77 1.33
C LEU A 68 -7.82 0.11 1.44
N ILE A 69 -8.88 -0.39 2.05
CA ILE A 69 -10.10 0.38 2.25
C ILE A 69 -10.06 1.09 3.61
N PRO A 70 -10.27 2.42 3.67
CA PRO A 70 -10.46 3.13 4.93
C PRO A 70 -11.79 2.73 5.55
N VAL A 71 -11.76 2.35 6.82
CA VAL A 71 -12.96 2.01 7.59
C VAL A 71 -12.99 2.76 8.93
N GLY A 72 -14.17 3.20 9.34
CA GLY A 72 -14.41 3.81 10.63
C GLY A 72 -14.27 2.80 11.79
N MET A 73 -14.48 3.28 13.02
CA MET A 73 -14.48 2.41 14.21
C MET A 73 -15.60 1.36 14.20
N ASP A 74 -16.68 1.64 13.47
CA ASP A 74 -17.80 0.74 13.25
C ASP A 74 -17.56 -0.28 12.11
N GLY A 75 -16.39 -0.22 11.45
CA GLY A 75 -16.06 -1.04 10.29
C GLY A 75 -16.74 -0.61 9.00
N CYS A 76 -17.51 0.49 8.99
CA CYS A 76 -18.11 1.05 7.78
C CYS A 76 -17.03 1.74 6.94
N VAL A 77 -17.20 1.70 5.61
CA VAL A 77 -16.31 2.42 4.67
C VAL A 77 -16.41 3.91 4.92
N VAL A 78 -15.27 4.59 5.01
CA VAL A 78 -15.19 6.05 5.14
C VAL A 78 -14.36 6.65 4.03
N ASP A 79 -14.64 7.90 3.70
CA ASP A 79 -13.91 8.63 2.67
C ASP A 79 -12.63 9.24 3.25
N TYR A 80 -11.54 9.17 2.47
CA TYR A 80 -10.36 9.99 2.72
C TYR A 80 -10.69 11.48 2.49
N PRO A 81 -10.22 12.42 3.34
CA PRO A 81 -9.21 12.30 4.40
C PRO A 81 -9.77 12.32 5.82
N GLU A 82 -10.96 11.77 6.08
CA GLU A 82 -11.57 11.85 7.41
C GLU A 82 -10.62 11.37 8.51
N SER A 83 -10.57 12.09 9.64
CA SER A 83 -9.41 12.11 10.54
C SER A 83 -9.15 10.82 11.32
N PHE A 84 -10.04 9.83 11.26
CA PHE A 84 -9.94 8.59 12.03
C PHE A 84 -10.48 7.39 11.25
N TYR A 85 -9.59 6.61 10.65
CA TYR A 85 -9.91 5.32 10.01
C TYR A 85 -8.85 4.27 10.34
N SER A 86 -9.27 3.01 10.31
CA SER A 86 -8.40 1.84 10.17
C SER A 86 -8.27 1.49 8.68
N LEU A 87 -7.20 0.79 8.30
CA LEU A 87 -7.02 0.30 6.93
C LEU A 87 -7.26 -1.21 6.87
N GLN A 88 -8.25 -1.61 6.08
CA GLN A 88 -8.57 -3.01 5.84
C GLN A 88 -8.02 -3.48 4.49
N THR A 89 -7.41 -4.67 4.48
CA THR A 89 -6.88 -5.27 3.25
C THR A 89 -8.01 -5.76 2.35
N THR A 90 -7.91 -5.50 1.04
CA THR A 90 -8.88 -6.00 0.06
C THR A 90 -8.25 -7.04 -0.88
N LYS A 91 -9.10 -7.70 -1.70
CA LYS A 91 -8.63 -8.55 -2.80
C LYS A 91 -8.36 -7.75 -4.09
N ASN A 92 -8.60 -6.44 -4.08
CA ASN A 92 -8.34 -5.58 -5.23
C ASN A 92 -6.84 -5.29 -5.29
N SER A 93 -6.20 -5.57 -6.42
CA SER A 93 -4.83 -5.17 -6.71
C SER A 93 -4.73 -4.48 -8.06
N ILE A 94 -3.72 -3.61 -8.18
CA ILE A 94 -3.37 -2.94 -9.43
C ILE A 94 -1.87 -3.09 -9.68
N PHE A 95 -1.51 -3.11 -10.96
CA PHE A 95 -0.12 -3.04 -11.39
C PHE A 95 0.25 -1.60 -11.69
N VAL A 96 1.32 -1.15 -11.07
CA VAL A 96 1.78 0.23 -11.16
C VAL A 96 3.21 0.23 -11.67
N SER A 97 3.47 0.96 -12.75
CA SER A 97 4.85 1.15 -13.23
C SER A 97 5.60 2.01 -12.23
N THR A 98 6.85 1.68 -11.91
CA THR A 98 7.65 2.47 -10.96
C THR A 98 8.24 3.74 -11.57
N LYS A 99 8.14 3.92 -12.89
CA LYS A 99 8.77 5.03 -13.64
C LYS A 99 8.21 6.45 -13.41
N PRO A 100 6.89 6.67 -13.18
CA PRO A 100 6.30 8.01 -13.16
C PRO A 100 6.17 8.67 -11.78
N PHE A 101 6.57 8.01 -10.69
CA PHE A 101 6.37 8.54 -9.33
C PHE A 101 7.61 9.27 -8.82
N SER A 102 7.43 10.51 -8.38
CA SER A 102 8.51 11.35 -7.84
C SER A 102 8.79 11.11 -6.36
N GLU A 103 7.81 10.60 -5.60
CA GLU A 103 7.90 10.43 -4.14
C GLU A 103 6.94 9.33 -3.63
N ILE A 104 7.36 8.57 -2.62
CA ILE A 104 6.55 7.55 -1.92
C ILE A 104 6.40 8.00 -0.47
N GLN A 105 5.17 8.21 0.00
CA GLN A 105 4.90 8.56 1.39
C GLN A 105 4.44 7.31 2.16
N THR A 106 5.22 6.90 3.15
CA THR A 106 4.89 5.76 4.02
C THR A 106 3.95 6.17 5.17
N CYS A 107 2.99 5.33 5.50
CA CYS A 107 2.14 5.45 6.68
C CYS A 107 2.62 4.46 7.76
N SER A 108 2.31 4.67 9.04
CA SER A 108 2.72 3.73 10.09
C SER A 108 2.03 2.37 9.95
N SER A 109 2.73 1.28 10.24
CA SER A 109 2.16 -0.08 10.21
C SER A 109 1.07 -0.30 11.27
N GLU A 110 1.01 0.54 12.30
CA GLU A 110 -0.01 0.50 13.36
C GLU A 110 -1.43 0.82 12.87
N PHE A 111 -1.57 1.38 11.65
CA PHE A 111 -2.86 1.66 11.02
C PHE A 111 -3.43 0.45 10.25
N VAL A 112 -2.66 -0.64 10.08
CA VAL A 112 -3.11 -1.84 9.37
C VAL A 112 -3.76 -2.82 10.32
N ASN A 113 -5.00 -3.22 10.03
CA ASN A 113 -5.74 -4.23 10.82
C ASN A 113 -5.76 -3.93 12.32
N ARG A 114 -5.77 -2.65 12.70
CA ARG A 114 -5.87 -2.24 14.09
C ARG A 114 -7.18 -2.75 14.68
N GLU A 115 -7.11 -3.37 15.86
CA GLU A 115 -8.30 -3.79 16.62
C GLU A 115 -9.18 -2.56 16.88
N LEU A 116 -10.46 -2.68 16.52
CA LEU A 116 -11.46 -1.66 16.75
C LEU A 116 -11.86 -1.72 18.24
N ILE A 117 -12.01 -0.55 18.87
CA ILE A 117 -12.48 -0.48 20.26
C ILE A 117 -14.00 -0.64 20.23
N ASP A 118 -14.52 -1.63 20.97
CA ASP A 118 -15.95 -1.87 21.18
C ASP A 118 -16.66 -0.69 21.88
#